data_AF-X1VA82-F1
#
_entry.id   AF-X1VA82-F1
#
_cell.length_a   1.000
_cell.length_b   1.000
_cell.length_c   1.000
_cell.angle_alpha   90.00
_cell.angle_beta   90.00
_cell.angle_gamma   90.00
#
_symmetry.space_group_name_H-M   'P 1'
#
loop_
_entity.id
_entity.type
_entity.pdbx_description
1 polymer ?
#
loop_
_entity_poly.entity_id
_entity_poly.type
_entity_poly.pdbx_seq_one_letter_code
_entity_poly.pdbx_strand_id
1 'polypeptide(L)' 'MSELKELITKAKQKDLKAMEELFNQFKPLLKSRSKKYSKWGQKYEDVFQQAALIFILAVYDYKEEKNIPFLDVYSRGCF' A
#
# COMPACT_ATOMS: atom_id res chain seq x y z
N MET A 1 -12.61 -12.74 11.88
CA MET A 1 -11.52 -11.76 11.67
C MET A 1 -11.38 -11.58 10.17
N SER A 2 -11.37 -10.36 9.64
CA SER A 2 -11.24 -10.13 8.19
C SER A 2 -9.87 -10.63 7.73
N GLU A 3 -9.81 -11.49 6.69
CA GLU A 3 -8.57 -12.07 6.13
C GLU A 3 -7.47 -11.02 5.88
N LEU A 4 -7.87 -9.79 5.52
CA LEU A 4 -6.99 -8.65 5.33
C LEU A 4 -6.23 -8.25 6.61
N LYS A 5 -6.86 -8.34 7.78
CA LYS A 5 -6.22 -8.00 9.06
C LYS A 5 -5.14 -8.99 9.44
N GLU A 6 -5.38 -10.27 9.16
CA GLU A 6 -4.38 -11.33 9.40
C GLU A 6 -3.18 -11.15 8.47
N LEU A 7 -3.43 -10.84 7.20
CA LEU A 7 -2.37 -10.54 6.22
C LEU A 7 -1.53 -9.32 6.65
N ILE A 8 -2.16 -8.23 7.10
CA ILE A 8 -1.44 -7.04 7.60
C ILE A 8 -0.60 -7.39 8.83
N THR A 9 -1.13 -8.21 9.74
CA THR A 9 -0.42 -8.62 10.96
C THR A 9 0.82 -9.46 10.62
N LYS A 10 0.68 -10.43 9.69
CA LYS A 10 1.80 -11.25 9.21
C LYS A 10 2.83 -10.41 8.45
N ALA A 11 2.39 -9.52 7.57
CA ALA A 11 3.27 -8.63 6.81
C ALA A 11 4.11 -7.72 7.74
N LYS A 12 3.52 -7.23 8.83
CA LYS A 12 4.25 -6.47 9.87
C LYS A 12 5.31 -7.28 10.59
N GLN A 13 5.09 -8.59 10.77
CA GLN A 13 6.07 -9.51 11.33
C GLN A 13 7.22 -9.84 10.37
N LYS A 14 7.35 -9.10 9.26
CA LYS A 14 8.36 -9.28 8.19
C LYS A 14 8.19 -10.60 7.43
N ASP A 15 6.98 -11.16 7.42
CA ASP A 15 6.65 -12.26 6.51
C ASP A 15 6.59 -11.73 5.06
N LEU A 16 7.62 -12.07 4.28
CA LEU A 16 7.74 -11.66 2.89
C LEU A 16 6.60 -12.17 2.01
N LYS A 17 6.09 -13.38 2.27
CA LYS A 17 4.99 -13.96 1.49
C LYS A 17 3.69 -13.21 1.77
N ALA A 18 3.42 -12.92 3.04
CA ALA A 18 2.24 -12.14 3.41
C ALA A 18 2.28 -10.72 2.83
N MET A 19 3.45 -10.07 2.85
CA MET A 19 3.64 -8.76 2.24
C MET A 19 3.47 -8.79 0.72
N GLU A 20 4.00 -9.81 0.04
CA GLU A 20 3.83 -10.00 -1.41
C GLU A 20 2.37 -10.23 -1.78
N GLU A 21 1.67 -11.08 -1.05
CA GLU A 21 0.24 -11.37 -1.27
C GLU A 21 -0.59 -10.10 -1.08
N LEU A 22 -0.36 -9.38 0.02
CA LEU A 22 -1.00 -8.10 0.29
C LEU A 22 -0.69 -7.07 -0.80
N PHE A 23 0.57 -6.95 -1.22
CA PHE A 23 0.96 -6.05 -2.30
C PHE A 23 0.27 -6.39 -3.62
N ASN A 24 0.20 -7.67 -3.98
CA ASN A 24 -0.44 -8.13 -5.21
C ASN A 24 -1.95 -7.82 -5.25
N GLN A 25 -2.64 -7.87 -4.10
CA GLN A 25 -4.03 -7.44 -3.99
C GLN A 25 -4.21 -5.94 -4.29
N PHE A 26 -3.28 -5.10 -3.83
CA PHE A 26 -3.35 -3.64 -4.03
C PHE A 26 -2.63 -3.15 -5.31
N LYS A 27 -1.88 -4.02 -5.99
CA LYS A 27 -1.14 -3.71 -7.22
C LYS A 27 -2.00 -3.06 -8.31
N PRO A 28 -3.24 -3.51 -8.61
CA PRO A 28 -4.09 -2.83 -9.58
C PRO A 28 -4.40 -1.37 -9.19
N LEU A 29 -4.64 -1.11 -7.90
CA LEU A 29 -4.86 0.24 -7.38
C LEU A 29 -3.59 1.10 -7.51
N LEU A 30 -2.43 0.54 -7.15
CA LEU A 30 -1.14 1.23 -7.28
C LEU A 30 -0.84 1.61 -8.72
N LYS A 31 -1.08 0.72 -9.69
CA LYS A 31 -0.94 1.00 -11.12
C LYS A 31 -1.89 2.12 -11.57
N SER A 32 -3.16 2.06 -11.16
CA SER A 32 -4.17 3.07 -11.50
C SER A 32 -3.79 4.46 -10.99
N ARG A 33 -3.38 4.57 -9.72
CA ARG A 33 -2.90 5.82 -9.13
C ARG A 33 -1.63 6.31 -9.82
N SER A 34 -0.63 5.44 -10.01
CA SER A 34 0.63 5.82 -10.64
C SER A 34 0.43 6.38 -12.05
N LYS A 35 -0.49 5.80 -12.83
CA LYS A 35 -0.87 6.31 -14.16
C LYS A 35 -1.52 7.69 -14.11
N LYS A 36 -2.25 8.02 -13.04
CA LYS A 36 -2.84 9.36 -12.87
C LYS A 36 -1.75 10.41 -12.67
N TYR A 37 -0.77 10.13 -11.82
CA TYR A 37 0.27 11.10 -11.45
C TYR A 37 1.46 11.14 -12.42
N SER A 38 1.73 10.07 -13.16
CA SER A 38 2.70 10.10 -14.26
C SER A 38 2.31 11.08 -15.37
N LYS A 39 1.02 11.48 -15.47
CA LYS A 39 0.56 12.52 -16.41
C LYS A 39 1.13 13.90 -16.12
N TRP A 40 1.73 14.12 -14.96
CA TRP A 40 2.36 15.40 -14.58
C TRP A 40 3.84 15.47 -14.95
N GLY A 41 4.26 14.73 -15.98
CA GLY A 41 5.62 14.77 -16.52
C GLY A 41 6.62 13.86 -15.82
N GLN A 42 6.17 12.99 -14.90
CA GLN A 42 7.01 12.01 -14.21
C GLN A 42 6.96 10.65 -14.93
N LYS A 43 8.08 9.90 -14.91
CA LYS A 43 8.10 8.55 -15.46
C LYS A 43 7.20 7.65 -14.63
N TYR A 44 6.36 6.86 -15.31
CA TYR A 44 5.42 5.95 -14.65
C TYR A 44 6.11 4.97 -13.69
N GLU A 45 7.28 4.45 -14.08
CA GLU A 45 8.05 3.51 -13.26
C GLU A 45 8.51 4.13 -11.94
N ASP A 46 9.02 5.37 -11.98
CA ASP A 46 9.45 6.11 -10.79
C ASP A 46 8.27 6.36 -9.84
N VAL A 47 7.13 6.81 -10.39
CA VAL A 47 5.89 7.04 -9.62
C VAL A 47 5.37 5.74 -9.01
N PHE A 48 5.42 4.64 -9.76
CA PHE A 48 4.99 3.33 -9.28
C PHE A 48 5.89 2.78 -8.17
N GLN A 49 7.21 2.96 -8.28
CA GLN A 49 8.15 2.59 -7.23
C GLN A 49 7.92 3.41 -5.95
N GLN A 50 7.68 4.73 -6.07
CA GLN A 50 7.35 5.56 -4.92
C GLN A 50 6.02 5.14 -4.26
N ALA A 51 4.99 4.87 -5.06
CA ALA A 51 3.71 4.39 -4.55
C ALA A 51 3.85 3.04 -3.82
N ALA A 52 4.68 2.13 -4.36
CA ALA A 52 4.99 0.86 -3.72
C ALA A 52 5.73 1.02 -2.39
N LEU A 53 6.68 1.96 -2.31
CA LEU A 53 7.38 2.28 -1.06
C LEU A 53 6.41 2.84 -0.01
N ILE A 54 5.56 3.80 -0.39
CA ILE A 54 4.55 4.39 0.51
C ILE A 54 3.58 3.31 1.00
N PHE A 55 3.18 2.38 0.13
CA PHE A 55 2.34 1.25 0.53
C PHE A 55 3.00 0.40 1.62
N ILE A 56 4.27 0.03 1.43
CA ILE A 56 5.04 -0.76 2.41
C ILE A 56 5.13 -0.01 3.75
N LEU A 57 5.45 1.28 3.73
CA LEU A 57 5.49 2.11 4.94
C LEU A 57 4.12 2.17 5.63
N ALA A 58 3.05 2.34 4.87
CA ALA A 58 1.69 2.36 5.42
C ALA A 58 1.30 1.02 6.08
N VAL A 59 1.77 -0.13 5.57
CA VAL A 59 1.56 -1.43 6.23
C VAL A 59 2.25 -1.47 7.60
N TYR A 60 3.48 -0.98 7.71
CA TYR A 60 4.20 -0.92 8.98
C TYR A 60 3.56 0.08 9.96
N ASP A 61 3.17 1.26 9.48
CA ASP A 61 2.63 2.35 10.30
C ASP A 61 1.13 2.17 10.65
N TYR A 62 0.44 1.23 10.02
CA TYR A 62 -0.98 0.99 10.28
C TYR A 62 -1.21 0.69 11.77
N LYS A 63 -2.06 1.45 12.47
CA LYS A 63 -2.45 1.17 13.86
C LYS A 63 -3.94 0.87 13.90
N GLU A 64 -4.31 -0.35 14.32
CA GLU A 64 -5.73 -0.77 14.39
C GLU A 64 -6.56 0.12 15.32
N GLU A 65 -5.95 0.68 16.36
CA GLU A 65 -6.59 1.52 17.37
C GLU A 65 -7.31 2.76 16.79
N LYS A 66 -6.97 3.20 15.58
CA LYS A 66 -7.55 4.42 15.02
C LYS A 66 -8.93 4.23 14.37
N ASN A 67 -9.46 3.01 14.22
CA ASN A 67 -10.71 2.76 13.47
C ASN A 67 -10.69 3.33 12.03
N ILE A 68 -9.51 3.64 11.49
CA ILE A 68 -9.34 4.18 10.14
C ILE A 68 -9.09 3.00 9.19
N PRO A 69 -9.88 2.84 8.11
CA PRO A 69 -9.62 1.82 7.09
C PRO A 69 -8.20 1.95 6.52
N PHE A 70 -7.52 0.82 6.29
CA PHE A 70 -6.16 0.79 5.73
C PHE A 70 -6.03 1.62 4.43
N LEU A 71 -7.06 1.58 3.57
CA LEU A 71 -7.10 2.36 2.35
C LEU A 71 -7.06 3.88 2.60
N ASP A 72 -7.66 4.35 3.69
CA ASP A 72 -7.67 5.76 4.07
C ASP A 72 -6.31 6.19 4.65
N VAL A 73 -5.66 5.34 5.46
CA VAL A 73 -4.27 5.57 5.92
C VAL A 73 -3.32 5.67 4.72
N TYR A 74 -3.43 4.75 3.78
CA TYR A 74 -2.64 4.76 2.55
C TYR A 74 -2.93 6.00 1.69
N SER A 75 -4.18 6.47 1.64
CA SER A 75 -4.56 7.64 0.85
C SER A 75 -4.09 8.97 1.44
N ARG A 76 -3.77 9.04 2.73
CA ARG A 76 -3.22 10.26 3.37
C ARG A 76 -1.71 10.44 3.15
N GLY A 77 -0.98 9.36 2.86
CA GLY A 77 0.46 9.40 2.54
C GLY A 77 0.74 9.54 1.05
N CYS A 78 -0.28 9.40 0.20
CA CYS A 78 -0.19 9.48 -1.25
C CYS A 78 -1.07 10.62 -1.74
N PHE A 79 -0.42 11.74 -2.08
CA PHE A 79 -0.92 12.92 -2.81
C PHE A 79 -1.63 14.01 -2.02
#